data_AF-A0A6M4AY33-F1
#
_entry.id   AF-A0A6M4AY33-F1
#
_cell.length_a   1.000
_cell.length_b   1.000
_cell.length_c   1.000
_cell.angle_alpha   90.00
_cell.angle_beta   90.00
_cell.angle_gamma   90.00
#
_symmetry.space_group_name_H-M   'P 1'
#
loop_
_entity.id
_entity.type
_entity.pdbx_description
1 polymer ?
#
loop_
_entity_poly.entity_id
_entity_poly.type
_entity_poly.pdbx_seq_one_letter_code
_entity_poly.pdbx_strand_id
1 'polypeptide(L)'
;MGMLDGILGQIGGDQLNELGAKLGLSPEQLQAATAALGKAHAEPGDTVESASAVTGLSADTLTQLMQGIGGEGTLANISNMLDRDGDGNPINDIAGFASKLFGK
;
A
#
# COMPACT_ATOMS: atom_id res chain seq x y z
N MET A 1 -6.09 -16.16 -12.03
CA MET A 1 -5.30 -15.48 -10.97
C MET A 1 -3.84 -15.65 -11.35
N GLY A 2 -3.25 -14.59 -11.89
CA GLY A 2 -1.87 -14.62 -12.38
C GLY A 2 -0.90 -14.59 -11.22
N MET A 3 0.33 -15.07 -11.40
CA MET A 3 1.40 -15.04 -10.39
C MET A 3 1.59 -13.63 -9.78
N LEU A 4 1.29 -12.57 -10.55
CA LEU A 4 1.28 -11.18 -10.09
C LEU A 4 0.22 -10.88 -9.02
N ASP A 5 -0.96 -11.50 -9.12
CA ASP A 5 -2.06 -11.37 -8.14
C ASP A 5 -1.71 -12.09 -6.82
N GLY A 6 -1.02 -13.23 -6.92
CA GLY A 6 -0.45 -13.93 -5.77
C GLY A 6 0.64 -13.13 -5.07
N ILE A 7 1.55 -12.50 -5.83
CA ILE A 7 2.64 -11.68 -5.30
C ILE A 7 2.10 -10.38 -4.68
N LEU A 8 1.16 -9.69 -5.34
CA LEU A 8 0.55 -8.47 -4.80
C LEU A 8 -0.33 -8.76 -3.58
N GLY A 9 -1.09 -9.85 -3.60
CA GLY A 9 -1.89 -10.29 -2.47
C GLY A 9 -1.04 -10.72 -1.27
N GLN A 10 0.09 -11.38 -1.50
CA GLN A 10 1.00 -11.77 -0.44
C GLN A 10 1.78 -10.57 0.12
N ILE A 11 2.36 -9.73 -0.74
CA ILE A 11 3.20 -8.61 -0.29
C ILE A 11 2.36 -7.52 0.39
N GLY A 12 1.23 -7.12 -0.22
CA GLY A 12 0.36 -6.09 0.35
C GLY A 12 -0.54 -6.62 1.46
N GLY A 13 -1.07 -7.83 1.31
CA GLY A 13 -2.00 -8.43 2.26
C GLY A 13 -1.35 -8.84 3.58
N ASP A 14 -0.14 -9.41 3.56
CA ASP A 14 0.53 -9.83 4.81
C ASP A 14 0.94 -8.61 5.66
N GLN A 15 1.50 -7.56 5.04
CA GLN A 15 1.86 -6.33 5.75
C GLN A 15 0.64 -5.60 6.32
N LEU A 16 -0.45 -5.54 5.56
CA LEU A 16 -1.72 -4.98 6.04
C LEU A 16 -2.25 -5.79 7.22
N ASN A 17 -2.25 -7.12 7.13
CA ASN A 17 -2.72 -8.00 8.19
C ASN A 17 -1.88 -7.89 9.47
N GLU A 18 -0.55 -7.85 9.34
CA GLU A 18 0.36 -7.63 10.47
C GLU A 18 0.16 -6.26 11.12
N LEU A 19 -0.04 -5.22 10.32
CA LEU A 19 -0.33 -3.88 10.79
C LEU A 19 -1.68 -3.83 11.52
N GLY A 20 -2.73 -4.43 10.96
CA GLY A 20 -4.02 -4.57 11.63
C GLY A 20 -3.92 -5.31 12.96
N ALA A 21 -3.19 -6.43 13.00
CA ALA A 21 -2.97 -7.20 14.23
C ALA A 21 -2.22 -6.39 15.30
N LYS A 22 -1.19 -5.61 14.92
CA LYS A 22 -0.47 -4.70 15.82
C LYS A 22 -1.36 -3.59 16.38
N LEU A 23 -2.31 -3.11 15.57
CA LEU A 23 -3.27 -2.09 15.94
C LEU A 23 -4.49 -2.64 16.70
N GLY A 24 -4.58 -3.97 16.88
CA GLY A 24 -5.73 -4.62 17.51
C GLY A 24 -7.01 -4.58 16.66
N LEU A 25 -6.87 -4.41 15.35
CA LEU A 25 -8.00 -4.39 14.41
C LEU A 25 -8.37 -5.80 13.96
N SER A 26 -9.68 -6.07 13.93
CA SER A 26 -10.20 -7.25 13.21
C SER A 26 -9.96 -7.11 11.70
N PRO A 27 -9.95 -8.23 10.94
CA PRO A 27 -9.82 -8.19 9.48
C PRO A 27 -10.91 -7.32 8.81
N GLU A 28 -12.15 -7.36 9.31
CA GLU A 28 -13.22 -6.51 8.78
C GLU A 28 -12.95 -5.02 9.03
N GLN A 29 -12.46 -4.68 10.23
CA GLN A 29 -12.09 -3.28 10.56
C GLN A 29 -10.90 -2.81 9.74
N LEU A 30 -9.89 -3.65 9.54
CA LEU A 30 -8.72 -3.35 8.72
C LEU A 30 -9.12 -3.06 7.26
N GLN A 31 -10.00 -3.90 6.70
CA GLN A 31 -10.52 -3.71 5.35
C GLN A 31 -11.35 -2.43 5.24
N ALA A 32 -12.23 -2.17 6.22
CA ALA A 32 -13.05 -0.96 6.27
C ALA A 32 -12.18 0.30 6.39
N ALA A 33 -11.15 0.27 7.23
CA ALA A 33 -10.20 1.36 7.43
C ALA A 33 -9.37 1.63 6.17
N THR A 34 -8.84 0.59 5.54
CA THR A 34 -8.08 0.72 4.29
C THR A 34 -8.95 1.30 3.17
N ALA A 35 -10.20 0.83 3.04
CA ALA A 35 -11.14 1.37 2.06
C ALA A 35 -11.53 2.83 2.35
N ALA A 36 -11.76 3.17 3.62
CA ALA A 36 -12.10 4.53 4.03
C ALA A 36 -10.94 5.50 3.80
N LEU A 37 -9.71 5.11 4.15
CA LEU A 37 -8.50 5.90 3.90
C LEU A 37 -8.23 6.06 2.40
N GLY A 38 -8.36 4.98 1.60
CA GLY A 38 -8.19 5.05 0.15
C GLY A 38 -9.21 5.95 -0.54
N LYS A 39 -10.45 5.96 -0.05
CA LYS A 39 -11.50 6.87 -0.55
C LYS A 39 -11.24 8.32 -0.12
N ALA A 40 -10.89 8.52 1.15
CA ALA A 40 -10.62 9.84 1.70
C ALA A 40 -9.38 10.50 1.08
N HIS A 41 -8.42 9.72 0.56
CA HIS A 41 -7.20 10.25 -0.09
C HIS A 41 -7.50 11.07 -1.35
N ALA A 42 -8.62 10.78 -2.03
CA ALA A 42 -9.07 11.56 -3.18
C ALA A 42 -9.84 12.83 -2.77
N GLU A 43 -10.23 12.96 -1.50
CA GLU A 43 -10.99 14.10 -1.00
C GLU A 43 -10.05 15.20 -0.49
N PRO A 44 -10.26 16.47 -0.86
CA PRO A 44 -9.49 17.58 -0.32
C PRO A 44 -9.85 17.81 1.16
N GLY A 45 -8.92 17.52 2.07
CA GLY A 45 -9.13 17.66 3.51
C GLY A 45 -8.25 16.72 4.35
N ASP A 46 -8.56 16.58 5.64
CA ASP A 46 -7.91 15.61 6.52
C ASP A 46 -8.48 14.20 6.28
N THR A 47 -7.72 13.41 5.52
CA THR A 47 -8.00 12.01 5.20
C THR A 47 -8.36 11.15 6.40
N VAL A 48 -7.72 11.43 7.54
CA VAL A 48 -7.84 10.63 8.76
C VAL A 48 -9.17 10.94 9.43
N GLU A 49 -9.58 12.21 9.46
CA GLU A 49 -10.83 12.64 10.08
C GLU A 49 -12.05 12.09 9.32
N SER A 50 -12.02 12.14 7.98
CA SER A 50 -13.06 11.52 7.14
C SER A 50 -13.11 10.00 7.31
N ALA A 51 -11.97 9.32 7.37
CA ALA A 51 -11.93 7.88 7.59
C ALA A 51 -12.39 7.49 9.01
N SER A 52 -12.09 8.30 10.01
CA SER A 52 -12.52 8.14 11.40
C SER A 52 -14.05 8.20 11.52
N ALA A 53 -14.66 9.20 10.89
CA ALA A 53 -16.11 9.38 10.88
C ALA A 53 -16.86 8.18 10.26
N VAL A 54 -16.27 7.52 9.26
CA VAL A 54 -16.89 6.40 8.56
C VAL A 54 -16.65 5.07 9.28
N THR A 55 -15.44 4.85 9.81
CA THR A 55 -15.05 3.55 10.39
C THR A 55 -15.30 3.45 11.88
N GLY A 56 -15.44 4.58 12.57
CA GLY A 56 -15.50 4.64 14.03
C GLY A 56 -14.16 4.31 14.71
N LEU A 57 -13.07 4.22 13.95
CA LEU A 57 -11.72 4.03 14.48
C LEU A 57 -11.10 5.36 14.89
N SER A 58 -10.19 5.33 15.86
CA SER A 58 -9.50 6.55 16.29
C SER A 58 -8.59 7.10 15.19
N ALA A 59 -8.43 8.43 15.19
CA ALA A 59 -7.55 9.12 14.26
C ALA A 59 -6.10 8.61 14.37
N ASP A 60 -5.61 8.28 15.57
CA ASP A 60 -4.28 7.72 15.77
C ASP A 60 -4.11 6.37 15.07
N THR A 61 -5.08 5.46 15.22
CA THR A 61 -5.05 4.14 14.58
C THR A 61 -5.09 4.26 13.05
N LEU A 62 -5.93 5.16 12.52
CA LEU A 62 -6.02 5.42 11.09
C LEU A 62 -4.78 6.09 10.52
N THR A 63 -4.14 6.98 11.30
CA THR A 63 -2.87 7.61 10.95
C THR A 63 -1.74 6.59 10.89
N GLN A 64 -1.67 5.66 11.85
CA GLN A 64 -0.70 4.57 11.84
C GLN A 64 -0.95 3.60 10.68
N LEU A 65 -2.22 3.31 10.37
CA LEU A 65 -2.58 2.48 9.23
C LEU A 65 -2.17 3.15 7.91
N MET A 66 -2.49 4.43 7.74
CA MET A 66 -2.10 5.22 6.57
C MET A 66 -0.58 5.26 6.39
N GLN A 67 0.17 5.49 7.47
CA GLN A 67 1.63 5.48 7.44
C GLN A 67 2.20 4.10 7.13
N GLY A 68 1.58 3.02 7.58
CA GLY A 68 2.03 1.67 7.23
C GLY A 68 1.71 1.26 5.79
N ILE A 69 0.64 1.80 5.20
CA ILE A 69 0.24 1.56 3.80
C ILE A 69 1.02 2.44 2.81
N GLY A 70 1.22 3.70 3.16
CA GLY A 70 1.87 4.70 2.29
C GLY A 70 3.33 4.99 2.65
N GLY A 71 3.85 4.36 3.70
CA GLY A 71 5.20 4.59 4.19
C GLY A 71 6.28 3.93 3.33
N GLU A 72 7.52 4.23 3.69
CA GLU A 72 8.73 3.73 3.04
C GLU A 72 8.76 2.20 2.91
N GLY A 73 8.06 1.44 3.77
CA GLY A 73 7.96 -0.02 3.66
C GLY A 73 7.27 -0.48 2.38
N THR A 74 6.12 0.10 2.02
CA THR A 74 5.39 -0.26 0.80
C THR A 74 6.11 0.24 -0.44
N LEU A 75 6.68 1.45 -0.39
CA LEU A 75 7.48 1.99 -1.48
C LEU A 75 8.79 1.20 -1.67
N ALA A 76 9.47 0.78 -0.60
CA ALA A 76 10.67 -0.04 -0.66
C ALA A 76 10.36 -1.45 -1.18
N ASN A 77 9.22 -2.03 -0.79
CA ASN A 77 8.79 -3.32 -1.32
C ASN A 77 8.41 -3.24 -2.81
N ILE A 78 7.71 -2.17 -3.22
CA ILE A 78 7.43 -1.89 -4.63
C ILE A 78 8.73 -1.66 -5.41
N SER A 79 9.67 -0.92 -4.82
CA SER A 79 10.99 -0.63 -5.41
C SER A 79 11.82 -1.90 -5.57
N ASN A 80 11.91 -2.76 -4.55
CA ASN A 80 12.58 -4.06 -4.60
C ASN A 80 11.94 -5.02 -5.61
N MET A 81 10.64 -4.90 -5.87
CA MET A 81 9.96 -5.70 -6.88
C MET A 81 10.19 -5.17 -8.30
N LEU A 82 10.31 -3.85 -8.45
CA LEU A 82 10.61 -3.20 -9.72
C LEU A 82 12.09 -3.34 -10.09
N ASP A 83 12.97 -3.46 -9.10
CA ASP A 83 14.38 -3.81 -9.20
C ASP A 83 14.54 -5.27 -9.60
N ARG A 84 14.40 -5.54 -10.90
CA ARG A 84 14.24 -6.90 -11.43
C ARG A 84 15.59 -7.56 -11.68
N ASP A 85 16.64 -6.78 -11.84
CA ASP A 85 18.01 -7.26 -11.99
C ASP A 85 18.83 -7.21 -10.68
N GLY A 86 18.28 -6.60 -9.63
CA GLY A 86 18.81 -6.62 -8.26
C GLY A 86 19.98 -5.66 -8.07
N ASP A 87 20.08 -4.62 -8.90
CA ASP A 87 21.14 -3.62 -8.84
C ASP A 87 20.87 -2.49 -7.83
N GLY A 88 19.68 -2.48 -7.21
CA GLY A 88 19.23 -1.51 -6.23
C GLY A 88 18.59 -0.26 -6.85
N ASN A 89 18.35 -0.23 -8.17
CA ASN A 89 17.85 0.94 -8.88
C ASN A 89 16.67 0.62 -9.83
N PRO A 90 15.44 0.55 -9.30
CA PRO A 90 14.24 0.19 -10.09
C PRO A 90 13.94 1.14 -11.26
N ILE A 91 14.51 2.36 -11.27
CA ILE A 91 14.31 3.32 -12.35
C ILE A 91 14.95 2.81 -13.66
N ASN A 92 16.08 2.12 -13.57
CA ASN A 92 16.75 1.57 -14.75
C ASN A 92 15.97 0.41 -15.35
N ASP A 93 15.35 -0.44 -14.51
CA ASP A 93 14.48 -1.52 -14.98
C ASP A 93 13.22 -0.99 -15.68
N ILE A 94 12.56 0.02 -15.09
CA ILE A 94 11.39 0.67 -15.69
C ILE A 94 11.77 1.33 -17.01
N ALA A 95 12.89 2.05 -17.04
CA ALA A 95 13.41 2.67 -18.24
C ALA A 95 13.80 1.64 -19.30
N GLY A 96 14.38 0.51 -18.91
CA GLY A 96 14.73 -0.61 -19.79
C GLY A 96 13.49 -1.29 -20.37
N PHE A 97 12.45 -1.49 -19.55
CA PHE A 97 11.17 -2.04 -19.99
C PHE A 97 10.46 -1.08 -20.97
N ALA A 98 10.39 0.21 -20.65
CA ALA A 98 9.84 1.24 -21.51
C ALA A 98 10.63 1.35 -22.82
N SER A 99 11.96 1.35 -22.76
CA SER A 99 12.82 1.39 -23.95
C SER A 99 12.64 0.15 -24.83
N LYS A 100 12.35 -1.02 -24.26
CA LYS A 100 12.09 -2.24 -25.02
C LYS A 100 10.69 -2.30 -25.64
N LEU A 101 9.73 -1.59 -25.04
CA LEU A 101 8.34 -1.50 -25.50
C LEU A 101 8.14 -0.39 -26.55
N PHE A 102 8.82 0.74 -26.38
CA PHE A 102 8.69 1.93 -27.24
C PHE A 102 9.89 2.14 -28.17
N GLY A 103 11.01 1.49 -27.90
CA GLY A 103 12.21 1.53 -28.74
C GLY A 103 12.21 0.37 -29.73
N LYS A 104 11.51 0.60 -30.84
CA LYS A 104 11.80 -0.04 -32.12
C LYS A 104 11.89 1.03 -33.20
#